data_AF-A0A939WYS7-F1
#
_entry.id   AF-A0A939WYS7-F1
#
_cell.length_a   1.000
_cell.length_b   1.000
_cell.length_c   1.000
_cell.angle_alpha   90.00
_cell.angle_beta   90.00
_cell.angle_gamma   90.00
#
_symmetry.space_group_name_H-M   'P 1'
#
loop_
_entity.id
_entity.type
_entity.pdbx_description
1 polymer ?
#
loop_
_entity_poly.entity_id
_entity_poly.type
_entity_poly.pdbx_seq_one_letter_code
_entity_poly.pdbx_strand_id
1 'polypeptide(L)'
;MVTTSYFFQNCRDGFNHVAVLMVNGEIINRAKVHYINRTWESYNGQTARRRVCANELAQMEAAAVRRAKDQTGRRRVCPVVKNAAAVILANNSLYNDIKKHYNSL
;
A
#
# COMPACT_ATOMS: atom_id res chain seq x y z
N MET A 1 6.64 8.66 11.26
CA MET A 1 7.32 8.97 9.99
C MET A 1 7.17 7.78 9.04
N VAL A 2 6.51 7.98 7.89
CA VAL A 2 6.34 6.98 6.84
C VAL A 2 7.48 7.12 5.85
N THR A 3 8.16 6.03 5.51
CA THR A 3 9.25 6.02 4.54
C THR A 3 9.16 4.79 3.66
N THR A 4 9.61 4.91 2.40
CA THR A 4 9.78 3.77 1.52
C THR A 4 11.24 3.65 1.13
N SER A 5 11.86 2.52 1.46
CA SER A 5 13.19 2.16 0.96
C SER A 5 13.04 1.25 -0.26
N TYR A 6 14.04 1.27 -1.14
CA TYR A 6 14.09 0.39 -2.30
C TYR A 6 15.49 -0.16 -2.49
N PHE A 7 15.58 -1.37 -3.03
CA PHE A 7 16.84 -1.97 -3.44
C PHE A 7 16.60 -2.94 -4.61
N PHE A 8 17.69 -3.25 -5.31
CA PHE A 8 17.69 -4.19 -6.41
C PHE A 8 18.14 -5.57 -5.94
N GLN A 9 17.54 -6.60 -6.50
CA GLN A 9 17.97 -7.98 -6.30
C GLN A 9 18.08 -8.68 -7.66
N ASN A 10 19.27 -9.15 -8.01
CA ASN A 10 19.49 -9.92 -9.22
C ASN A 10 18.78 -11.27 -9.13
N CYS A 11 18.25 -11.75 -10.25
CA CYS A 11 17.63 -13.06 -10.41
C CYS A 11 18.18 -13.74 -11.66
N ARG A 12 17.95 -15.05 -11.78
CA ARG A 12 18.46 -15.86 -12.90
C ARG A 12 17.96 -15.37 -14.27
N ASP A 13 16.75 -14.81 -14.28
CA ASP A 13 15.98 -14.42 -15.46
C ASP A 13 15.81 -12.90 -15.61
N GLY A 14 16.43 -12.10 -14.73
CA GLY A 14 16.27 -10.65 -14.75
C GLY A 14 16.67 -9.99 -13.43
N PHE A 15 15.91 -8.96 -13.05
CA PHE A 15 16.15 -8.17 -11.84
C PHE A 15 14.83 -7.81 -11.16
N ASN A 16 14.87 -7.78 -9.83
CA ASN A 16 13.73 -7.41 -9.00
C ASN A 16 13.99 -6.03 -8.38
N HIS A 17 13.02 -5.14 -8.56
CA HIS A 17 12.89 -3.96 -7.71
C HIS A 17 12.09 -4.35 -6.48
N VAL A 18 12.72 -4.30 -5.31
CA VAL A 18 12.08 -4.58 -4.03
C VAL A 18 11.90 -3.26 -3.30
N ALA A 19 10.67 -2.99 -2.88
CA ALA A 19 10.33 -1.83 -2.05
C ALA A 19 9.81 -2.29 -0.70
N VAL A 20 10.20 -1.57 0.34
CA VAL A 20 9.79 -1.82 1.73
C VAL A 20 9.11 -0.56 2.25
N LEU A 21 7.89 -0.72 2.76
CA LEU A 21 7.16 0.33 3.46
C LEU A 21 7.50 0.25 4.94
N MET A 22 8.00 1.35 5.49
CA MET A 22 8.40 1.46 6.88
C MET A 22 7.62 2.58 7.57
N VAL A 23 7.18 2.31 8.80
CA VAL A 23 6.47 3.27 9.64
C VAL A 23 7.18 3.29 10.98
N ASN A 24 7.71 4.46 11.36
CA ASN A 24 8.46 4.63 12.61
C ASN A 24 9.64 3.65 12.76
N GLY A 25 10.29 3.28 11.64
CA GLY A 25 11.42 2.35 11.62
C GLY A 25 11.04 0.88 11.53
N GLU A 26 9.77 0.53 11.69
CA GLU A 26 9.28 -0.85 11.56
C GLU A 26 8.81 -1.15 10.14
N ILE A 27 9.07 -2.36 9.67
CA ILE A 27 8.68 -2.82 8.34
C ILE A 27 7.23 -3.28 8.40
N ILE A 28 6.36 -2.57 7.68
CA ILE A 28 4.93 -2.89 7.60
C ILE A 28 4.64 -3.83 6.43
N ASN A 29 5.20 -3.52 5.26
CA ASN A 29 4.89 -4.26 4.04
C ASN A 29 6.08 -4.27 3.06
N ARG A 30 6.08 -5.24 2.14
CA ARG A 30 7.08 -5.40 1.08
C ARG A 30 6.40 -5.71 -0.24
N ALA A 31 6.86 -5.10 -1.32
CA ALA A 31 6.43 -5.44 -2.67
C ALA A 31 7.65 -5.63 -3.58
N LYS A 32 7.50 -6.56 -4.54
CA LYS A 32 8.49 -6.80 -5.59
C LYS A 32 7.88 -6.59 -6.96
N VAL A 33 8.66 -6.03 -7.88
CA VAL A 33 8.35 -5.95 -9.30
C VAL A 33 9.52 -6.54 -10.06
N HIS A 34 9.23 -7.53 -10.89
CA HIS A 34 10.22 -8.25 -11.68
C HIS A 34 10.30 -7.67 -13.09
N TYR A 35 11.51 -7.51 -13.59
CA TYR A 35 11.79 -7.03 -14.93
C TYR A 35 12.84 -7.92 -15.59
N ILE A 36 12.63 -8.21 -16.87
CA ILE A 36 13.51 -9.07 -17.66
C ILE A 36 14.66 -8.25 -18.27
N ASN A 37 14.36 -7.04 -18.79
CA ASN A 37 15.34 -6.18 -19.49
C ASN A 37 15.63 -4.88 -18.73
N ARG A 38 16.91 -4.56 -18.54
CA ARG A 38 17.38 -3.40 -17.76
C ARG A 38 16.98 -2.06 -18.36
N THR A 39 16.70 -1.98 -19.65
CA THR A 39 16.37 -0.70 -20.32
C THR A 39 15.04 -0.06 -19.90
N TRP A 40 14.19 -0.77 -19.15
CA TRP A 40 12.98 -0.20 -18.54
C TRP A 40 13.28 0.58 -17.23
N GLU A 41 14.57 0.72 -16.87
CA GLU A 41 15.14 1.30 -15.64
C GLU A 41 14.88 2.80 -15.39
N SER A 42 14.17 3.54 -16.25
CA SER A 42 13.98 4.98 -16.00
C SER A 42 13.13 5.29 -14.75
N TYR A 43 12.46 4.29 -14.19
CA TYR A 43 11.67 4.44 -12.97
C TYR A 43 12.45 3.94 -11.76
N ASN A 44 13.10 4.85 -11.02
CA ASN A 44 13.85 4.66 -9.76
C ASN A 44 13.08 3.88 -8.66
N GLY A 45 12.77 2.60 -8.89
CA GLY A 45 11.87 1.80 -8.06
C GLY A 45 10.49 2.43 -7.81
N GLN A 46 10.06 3.43 -8.59
CA GLN A 46 8.80 4.15 -8.35
C GLN A 46 7.61 3.20 -8.38
N THR A 47 7.54 2.31 -9.38
CA THR A 47 6.48 1.30 -9.48
C THR A 47 6.45 0.38 -8.27
N ALA A 48 7.60 -0.10 -7.80
CA ALA A 48 7.67 -0.95 -6.60
C ALA A 48 7.24 -0.19 -5.33
N ARG A 49 7.67 1.07 -5.18
CA ARG A 49 7.32 1.95 -4.05
C ARG A 49 5.82 2.30 -4.04
N ARG A 50 5.25 2.64 -5.19
CA ARG A 50 3.80 2.85 -5.32
C ARG A 50 3.02 1.57 -5.04
N ARG A 51 3.51 0.42 -5.53
CA ARG A 51 2.87 -0.87 -5.30
C ARG A 51 2.83 -1.27 -3.83
N VAL A 52 3.91 -1.07 -3.06
CA VAL A 52 3.91 -1.41 -1.64
C VAL A 52 2.93 -0.55 -0.85
N CYS A 53 2.87 0.75 -1.13
CA CYS A 53 1.89 1.65 -0.52
C CYS A 53 0.45 1.28 -0.92
N ALA A 54 0.20 1.03 -2.21
CA ALA A 54 -1.13 0.67 -2.70
C ALA A 54 -1.64 -0.65 -2.10
N ASN A 55 -0.77 -1.66 -1.96
CA ASN A 55 -1.10 -2.92 -1.31
C ASN A 55 -1.55 -2.68 0.15
N GLU A 56 -0.81 -1.85 0.89
CA GLU A 56 -1.13 -1.55 2.28
C GLU A 56 -2.43 -0.77 2.41
N LEU A 57 -2.63 0.27 1.58
CA LEU A 57 -3.87 1.04 1.53
C LEU A 57 -5.08 0.13 1.24
N ALA A 58 -4.95 -0.79 0.28
CA ALA A 58 -6.02 -1.74 -0.06
C ALA A 58 -6.34 -2.70 1.10
N GLN A 59 -5.33 -3.15 1.84
CA GLN A 59 -5.55 -3.98 3.04
C GLN A 59 -6.28 -3.21 4.13
N MET A 60 -5.89 -1.96 4.39
CA MET A 60 -6.56 -1.08 5.35
C MET A 60 -8.01 -0.80 4.96
N GLU A 61 -8.26 -0.53 3.68
CA GLU A 61 -9.61 -0.31 3.13
C GLU A 61 -10.49 -1.56 3.29
N ALA A 62 -9.95 -2.75 2.99
CA ALA A 62 -10.66 -4.00 3.19
C ALA A 62 -10.99 -4.24 4.68
N ALA A 63 -10.05 -3.93 5.58
CA ALA A 63 -10.26 -4.03 7.03
C ALA A 63 -11.34 -3.04 7.51
N ALA A 64 -11.33 -1.81 7.01
CA ALA A 64 -12.33 -0.80 7.34
C ALA A 64 -13.73 -1.20 6.86
N VAL A 65 -13.85 -1.76 5.65
CA VAL A 65 -15.12 -2.29 5.13
C VAL A 65 -15.63 -3.44 6.00
N ARG A 66 -14.75 -4.35 6.44
CA ARG A 66 -15.13 -5.44 7.34
C ARG A 66 -15.65 -4.92 8.68
N ARG A 67 -14.93 -3.99 9.32
CA ARG A 67 -15.38 -3.34 10.57
C ARG A 67 -16.71 -2.61 10.39
N ALA A 68 -16.91 -1.92 9.28
CA ALA A 68 -18.16 -1.23 8.98
C ALA A 68 -19.34 -2.20 8.80
N LYS A 69 -19.11 -3.38 8.22
CA LYS A 69 -20.12 -4.44 8.14
C LYS A 69 -20.49 -4.95 9.53
N ASP A 70 -19.49 -5.19 10.38
CA ASP A 70 -19.70 -5.67 11.76
C ASP A 70 -20.50 -4.65 12.59
N GLN A 71 -20.17 -3.37 12.49
CA GLN A 71 -20.88 -2.28 13.19
C GLN A 71 -22.33 -2.10 12.72
N THR A 72 -22.58 -2.27 11.42
CA THR A 72 -23.91 -2.04 10.83
C THR A 72 -24.78 -3.30 10.79
N GLY A 73 -24.22 -4.48 11.11
CA GLY A 73 -24.88 -5.78 10.98
C GLY A 73 -25.15 -6.21 9.53
N ARG A 74 -24.58 -5.53 8.53
CA ARG A 74 -24.90 -5.73 7.11
C ARG A 74 -23.88 -6.64 6.44
N ARG A 75 -24.36 -7.63 5.68
CA ARG A 75 -23.49 -8.55 4.92
C ARG A 75 -22.99 -7.95 3.59
N ARG A 76 -23.87 -7.24 2.87
CA ARG A 76 -23.56 -6.63 1.56
C ARG A 76 -22.93 -5.25 1.73
N VAL A 77 -22.06 -4.89 0.78
CA VAL A 77 -21.52 -3.52 0.69
C VAL A 77 -22.61 -2.64 0.10
N CYS A 78 -23.19 -1.79 0.94
CA CYS A 78 -24.18 -0.78 0.54
C CYS A 78 -23.65 0.63 0.87
N PRO A 79 -24.33 1.71 0.44
CA PRO A 79 -23.90 3.09 0.74
C PRO A 79 -23.65 3.34 2.22
N VAL A 80 -24.45 2.77 3.12
CA VAL A 80 -24.27 2.89 4.58
C VAL A 80 -22.93 2.30 5.03
N VAL A 81 -22.57 1.11 4.53
CA VAL A 81 -21.29 0.45 4.85
C VAL A 81 -20.12 1.25 4.27
N LYS A 82 -20.27 1.81 3.06
CA LYS A 82 -19.24 2.65 2.43
C LYS A 82 -19.00 3.92 3.25
N ASN A 83 -20.07 4.58 3.70
CA ASN A 83 -19.98 5.79 4.53
C ASN A 83 -19.32 5.49 5.88
N ALA A 84 -19.71 4.41 6.54
CA ALA A 84 -19.09 3.98 7.80
C ALA A 84 -17.59 3.64 7.62
N ALA A 85 -17.23 2.91 6.55
CA ALA A 85 -15.83 2.62 6.24
C ALA A 85 -15.02 3.89 5.95
N ALA A 86 -15.60 4.86 5.25
CA ALA A 86 -14.95 6.15 4.98
C ALA A 86 -14.68 6.93 6.27
N VAL A 87 -15.60 6.93 7.23
CA VAL A 87 -15.38 7.56 8.55
C VAL A 87 -14.26 6.86 9.31
N ILE A 88 -14.24 5.51 9.31
CA ILE A 88 -13.17 4.73 9.96
C ILE A 88 -11.80 5.06 9.36
N LEU A 89 -11.70 5.16 8.03
CA LEU A 89 -10.46 5.48 7.33
C LEU A 89 -10.02 6.93 7.55
N ALA A 90 -10.97 7.88 7.52
CA ALA A 90 -10.66 9.29 7.76
C ALA A 90 -10.05 9.51 9.16
N ASN A 91 -10.52 8.77 10.15
CA ASN A 91 -10.00 8.82 11.53
C ASN A 91 -8.67 8.06 11.71
N ASN A 92 -8.21 7.30 10.71
CA ASN A 92 -6.96 6.57 10.78
C ASN A 92 -5.80 7.47 10.32
N SER A 93 -5.02 7.99 11.28
CA SER A 93 -3.86 8.85 11.00
C SER A 93 -2.83 8.18 10.09
N LEU A 94 -2.56 6.90 10.33
CA LEU A 94 -1.58 6.15 9.54
C LEU A 94 -2.01 6.00 8.07
N TYR A 95 -3.30 5.74 7.82
CA TYR A 95 -3.83 5.67 6.46
C TYR A 95 -3.62 6.99 5.71
N ASN A 96 -3.91 8.12 6.37
CA ASN A 96 -3.71 9.45 5.80
C ASN A 96 -2.23 9.75 5.50
N ASP A 97 -1.33 9.37 6.40
CA ASP A 97 0.11 9.55 6.20
C ASP A 97 0.64 8.71 5.03
N ILE A 98 0.24 7.43 4.95
CA ILE A 98 0.63 6.55 3.83
C ILE A 98 0.04 7.07 2.51
N LYS A 99 -1.20 7.56 2.51
CA LYS A 99 -1.85 8.12 1.32
C LYS A 99 -1.18 9.40 0.84
N LYS A 100 -0.77 10.28 1.77
CA LYS A 100 0.01 11.48 1.45
C LYS A 100 1.37 11.11 0.87
N HIS A 101 2.06 10.13 1.47
CA HIS A 101 3.32 9.61 0.96
C HIS A 101 3.18 9.02 -0.44
N TYR A 102 2.14 8.20 -0.66
CA TYR A 102 1.83 7.62 -1.97
C TYR A 102 1.67 8.68 -3.07
N ASN A 103 0.96 9.77 -2.78
CA ASN A 103 0.76 10.87 -3.75
C ASN A 103 2.04 11.67 -4.04
N SER A 104 3.07 11.55 -3.20
CA SER A 104 4.37 12.21 -3.38
C SER A 104 5.41 11.37 -4.13
N LEU A 105 5.14 10.07 -4.33
CA LEU A 105 6.01 9.11 -5.02
C LEU A 105 5.79 9.13 -6.54
#